data_AF-A0A960K846-F1
#
_entry.id   AF-A0A960K846-F1
#
_cell.length_a   1.000
_cell.length_b   1.000
_cell.length_c   1.000
_cell.angle_alpha   90.00
_cell.angle_beta   90.00
_cell.angle_gamma   90.00
#
_symmetry.space_group_name_H-M   'P 1'
#
loop_
_entity.id
_entity.type
_entity.pdbx_description
1 polymer ?
#
loop_
_entity_poly.entity_id
_entity_poly.type
_entity_poly.pdbx_seq_one_letter_code
_entity_poly.pdbx_strand_id
1 'polypeptide(L)'
;MKITLERRYRFSASHLYRRPEWNEEENSRVFGKCAIEPGHGHNYRLWVAVEGEPDPRTGFVIGLPELDGWVQEAVLEPLDHRHLNQALEEFAIGR
;
A
#
# COMPACT_ATOMS: atom_id res chain seq x y z
N MET A 1 24.48 -15.84 -10.68
CA MET A 1 24.43 -15.26 -9.31
C MET A 1 23.17 -14.43 -9.25
N LYS A 2 22.22 -14.77 -8.37
CA LYS A 2 21.01 -13.97 -8.20
C LYS A 2 21.31 -12.72 -7.40
N ILE A 3 20.65 -11.62 -7.75
CA ILE A 3 20.70 -10.37 -7.01
C ILE A 3 19.28 -9.88 -6.74
N THR A 4 19.15 -9.04 -5.73
CA THR A 4 17.88 -8.37 -5.39
C THR A 4 17.98 -6.90 -5.74
N LEU A 5 17.07 -6.43 -6.59
CA LEU A 5 16.82 -5.02 -6.82
C LEU A 5 15.69 -4.57 -5.90
N GLU A 6 15.95 -3.63 -5.01
CA GLU A 6 14.92 -2.98 -4.20
C GLU A 6 14.72 -1.53 -4.65
N ARG A 7 13.46 -1.12 -4.83
CA ARG A 7 13.08 0.25 -5.17
C ARG A 7 12.00 0.75 -4.22
N ARG A 8 12.12 2.02 -3.84
CA ARG A 8 11.23 2.67 -2.88
C ARG A 8 10.29 3.66 -3.56
N TYR A 9 9.01 3.54 -3.25
CA TYR A 9 7.92 4.40 -3.67
C TYR A 9 7.27 5.08 -2.47
N ARG A 10 6.43 6.08 -2.74
CA ARG A 10 5.65 6.81 -1.72
C ARG A 10 4.26 7.09 -2.26
N PHE A 11 3.27 7.04 -1.37
CA PHE A 11 1.92 7.51 -1.64
C PHE A 11 1.30 8.03 -0.34
N SER A 12 0.31 8.89 -0.45
CA SER A 12 -0.40 9.48 0.67
C SER A 12 -1.83 8.98 0.69
N ALA A 13 -2.30 8.41 1.78
CA ALA A 13 -3.68 7.92 1.86
C ALA A 13 -4.25 8.06 3.26
N SER A 14 -5.57 8.19 3.34
CA SER A 14 -6.33 8.14 4.60
C SER A 14 -7.04 6.81 4.79
N HIS A 15 -7.38 6.49 6.03
CA HIS A 15 -8.13 5.28 6.38
C HIS A 15 -8.78 5.38 7.76
N LEU A 16 -9.69 4.45 8.02
CA LEU A 16 -10.37 4.27 9.29
C LEU A 16 -10.26 2.80 9.71
N TYR A 17 -9.83 2.56 10.95
CA TYR A 17 -9.89 1.23 11.54
C TYR A 17 -11.24 1.06 12.21
N ARG A 18 -12.10 0.23 11.60
CA ARG A 18 -13.44 -0.04 12.12
C ARG A 18 -13.87 -1.45 11.79
N ARG A 19 -14.47 -2.12 12.78
CA ARG A 19 -15.22 -3.37 12.59
C ARG A 19 -16.71 -3.07 12.74
N PRO A 20 -17.53 -3.33 11.69
CA PRO A 20 -18.95 -2.97 11.71
C PRO A 20 -19.78 -3.77 12.70
N GLU A 21 -19.34 -4.95 13.10
CA GLU A 21 -19.99 -5.80 14.10
C GLU A 21 -19.73 -5.35 15.55
N TRP A 22 -18.81 -4.42 15.77
CA TRP A 22 -18.47 -3.88 17.08
C TRP A 22 -19.16 -2.55 17.32
N ASN A 23 -19.50 -2.29 18.59
CA ASN A 23 -20.00 -0.97 18.97
C ASN A 23 -18.85 0.07 19.00
N GLU A 24 -19.20 1.34 19.21
CA GLU A 24 -18.24 2.44 19.22
C GLU A 24 -17.21 2.32 20.35
N GLU A 25 -17.63 1.88 21.53
CA GLU A 25 -16.76 1.70 22.70
C GLU A 25 -15.72 0.59 22.45
N GLU A 26 -16.15 -0.52 21.85
CA GLU A 26 -15.27 -1.63 21.49
C GLU A 26 -14.26 -1.23 20.41
N ASN A 27 -14.70 -0.56 19.34
CA ASN A 27 -13.81 -0.04 18.30
C ASN A 27 -12.79 0.94 18.88
N SER A 28 -13.23 1.89 19.72
CA SER A 28 -12.36 2.85 20.39
C SER A 28 -11.38 2.17 21.35
N ARG A 29 -11.83 1.18 22.12
CA ARG A 29 -10.96 0.43 23.05
C ARG A 29 -9.86 -0.35 22.32
N VAL A 30 -10.16 -0.92 21.15
CA VAL A 30 -9.20 -1.77 20.41
C VAL A 30 -8.30 -0.96 19.48
N PHE A 31 -8.86 -0.03 18.71
CA PHE A 31 -8.12 0.74 17.69
C PHE A 31 -7.72 2.14 18.17
N GLY A 32 -8.25 2.61 19.29
CA GLY A 32 -7.92 3.91 19.87
C GLY A 32 -8.19 5.05 18.89
N LYS A 33 -7.20 5.94 18.75
CA LYS A 33 -7.28 7.11 17.85
C LYS A 33 -7.50 6.73 16.38
N CYS A 34 -7.19 5.49 15.98
CA CYS A 34 -7.38 5.03 14.61
C CYS A 34 -8.84 4.74 14.24
N ALA A 35 -9.74 4.60 15.23
CA ALA A 35 -11.18 4.43 15.03
C ALA A 35 -11.97 5.75 15.04
N ILE A 36 -11.30 6.90 15.21
CA ILE A 36 -11.97 8.20 15.24
C ILE A 36 -12.39 8.59 13.82
N GLU A 37 -13.68 8.77 13.60
CA GLU A 37 -14.27 9.30 12.36
C GLU A 37 -13.77 10.73 12.05
N PRO A 38 -13.53 11.10 10.78
CA PRO A 38 -13.70 10.30 9.57
C PRO A 38 -12.50 9.40 9.21
N GLY A 39 -11.55 9.22 10.14
CA GLY A 39 -10.30 8.52 9.92
C GLY A 39 -9.07 9.43 10.06
N HIS A 40 -7.92 8.92 9.68
CA HIS A 40 -6.64 9.63 9.71
C HIS A 40 -5.79 9.28 8.48
N GLY A 41 -4.69 9.99 8.26
CA GLY A 41 -3.85 9.84 7.07
C GLY A 41 -2.38 9.56 7.36
N HIS A 42 -1.71 9.00 6.35
CA HIS A 42 -0.28 8.71 6.37
C HIS A 42 0.37 9.03 5.03
N ASN A 43 1.67 9.32 5.09
CA ASN A 43 2.56 9.29 3.94
C ASN A 43 3.27 7.93 3.93
N TYR A 44 2.67 6.96 3.25
CA TYR A 44 3.18 5.60 3.15
C TYR A 44 4.48 5.55 2.34
N ARG A 45 5.33 4.60 2.69
CA ARG A 45 6.54 4.25 1.94
C ARG A 45 6.46 2.77 1.59
N LEU A 46 6.55 2.46 0.31
CA LEU A 46 6.51 1.10 -0.22
C LEU A 46 7.91 0.73 -0.69
N TRP A 47 8.39 -0.44 -0.32
CA TRP A 47 9.60 -1.04 -0.88
C TRP A 47 9.19 -2.25 -1.71
N VAL A 48 9.59 -2.26 -2.97
CA VAL A 48 9.35 -3.37 -3.89
C VAL A 48 10.68 -3.99 -4.24
N ALA A 49 10.79 -5.29 -3.97
CA ALA A 49 11.99 -6.06 -4.23
C ALA A 49 11.74 -7.07 -5.34
N VAL A 50 12.63 -7.12 -6.33
CA VAL A 50 12.64 -8.11 -7.40
C VAL A 50 13.96 -8.86 -7.33
N GLU A 51 13.89 -10.18 -7.17
CA GLU A 51 15.07 -11.05 -7.20
C GLU A 51 15.16 -11.76 -8.56
N GLY A 52 16.35 -11.79 -9.13
CA GLY A 52 16.59 -12.54 -10.36
C GLY A 52 18.05 -12.59 -10.75
N GLU A 53 18.33 -13.29 -11.85
CA GLU A 53 19.64 -13.27 -12.47
C GLU A 53 19.75 -12.04 -13.38
N PRO A 54 20.81 -11.23 -13.26
CA PRO A 54 21.03 -10.12 -14.18
C PRO A 54 21.12 -10.63 -15.62
N ASP A 55 20.40 -9.98 -16.53
CA ASP A 55 20.57 -10.24 -17.95
C ASP A 55 22.05 -10.00 -18.35
N PRO A 56 22.71 -10.93 -19.05
CA PRO A 56 24.16 -10.88 -19.29
C PRO A 56 24.59 -9.73 -20.22
N ARG A 57 23.65 -9.11 -20.95
CA ARG A 57 23.94 -8.02 -21.87
C ARG A 57 23.73 -6.65 -21.22
N THR A 58 22.73 -6.53 -20.36
CA THR A 58 22.28 -5.26 -19.79
C THR A 58 22.64 -5.11 -18.31
N GLY A 59 22.85 -6.22 -17.59
CA GLY A 59 23.15 -6.24 -16.16
C GLY A 59 21.93 -5.98 -15.26
N PHE A 60 20.72 -5.86 -15.82
CA PHE A 60 19.50 -5.60 -15.05
C PHE A 60 18.74 -6.89 -14.74
N VAL A 61 18.13 -6.94 -13.56
CA VAL A 61 17.15 -7.99 -13.21
C VAL A 61 15.78 -7.70 -13.86
N ILE A 62 15.43 -6.43 -13.95
CA ILE A 62 14.20 -5.91 -14.57
C ILE A 62 14.47 -4.49 -15.07
N GLY A 63 13.76 -4.06 -16.12
CA GLY A 63 13.78 -2.67 -16.53
C GLY A 63 13.12 -1.78 -15.47
N LEU A 64 13.79 -0.71 -15.04
CA LEU A 64 13.22 0.21 -14.06
C LEU A 64 11.87 0.83 -14.51
N PRO A 65 11.67 1.21 -15.79
CA PRO A 65 10.37 1.71 -16.24
C PRO A 65 9.25 0.66 -16.18
N GLU A 66 9.58 -0.62 -16.37
CA GLU A 66 8.61 -1.72 -16.27
C GLU A 66 8.17 -1.90 -14.80
N LEU A 67 9.13 -1.93 -13.87
CA LEU A 67 8.82 -1.99 -12.44
C LEU A 67 8.01 -0.76 -11.99
N ASP A 68 8.38 0.44 -12.44
CA ASP A 68 7.63 1.66 -12.16
C ASP A 68 6.21 1.60 -12.71
N GLY A 69 6.01 1.07 -13.92
CA GLY A 69 4.70 0.88 -14.52
C GLY A 69 3.80 -0.07 -13.71
N TRP A 70 4.34 -1.21 -13.29
CA TRP A 70 3.58 -2.16 -12.45
C TRP A 70 3.18 -1.56 -11.11
N VAL A 71 4.09 -0.84 -10.44
CA VAL A 71 3.78 -0.21 -9.16
C VAL A 71 2.81 0.97 -9.32
N GLN A 72 2.92 1.71 -10.42
CA GLN A 72 1.98 2.77 -10.77
C GLN A 72 0.56 2.21 -10.88
N GLU A 73 0.35 1.19 -11.72
CA GLU A 73 -0.98 0.59 -11.96
C GLU A 73 -1.53 -0.12 -10.72
N ALA A 74 -0.72 -0.96 -10.07
CA ALA A 74 -1.21 -1.83 -9.01
C ALA A 74 -1.36 -1.13 -7.64
N VAL A 75 -0.63 -0.04 -7.41
CA VAL A 75 -0.58 0.61 -6.08
C VAL A 75 -0.87 2.10 -6.16
N LEU A 76 -0.11 2.86 -6.95
CA LEU A 76 -0.18 4.32 -6.86
C LEU A 76 -1.48 4.88 -7.44
N GLU A 77 -1.93 4.40 -8.60
CA GLU A 77 -3.22 4.80 -9.19
C GLU A 77 -4.43 4.51 -8.30
N PRO A 78 -4.58 3.29 -7.74
CA PRO A 78 -5.72 3.02 -6.87
C PRO A 78 -5.63 3.68 -5.49
N LEU A 79 -4.42 3.92 -4.94
CA LEU A 79 -4.28 4.28 -3.52
C LEU A 79 -3.78 5.70 -3.24
N ASP A 80 -3.00 6.31 -4.13
CA ASP A 80 -2.42 7.63 -3.86
C ASP A 80 -3.49 8.74 -3.85
N HIS A 81 -3.43 9.58 -2.82
CA HIS A 81 -4.41 10.62 -2.51
C HIS A 81 -5.86 10.09 -2.36
N ARG A 82 -6.04 8.85 -1.90
CA ARG A 82 -7.35 8.22 -1.66
C ARG A 82 -7.61 7.89 -0.18
N HIS A 83 -8.88 7.59 0.11
CA HIS A 83 -9.28 6.93 1.35
C HIS A 83 -9.28 5.41 1.13
N LEU A 84 -8.39 4.66 1.78
CA LEU A 84 -8.15 3.23 1.52
C LEU A 84 -9.43 2.40 1.60
N ASN A 85 -10.27 2.61 2.62
CA ASN A 85 -11.52 1.85 2.78
C ASN A 85 -12.59 2.13 1.69
N GLN A 86 -12.35 3.09 0.80
CA GLN A 86 -13.21 3.41 -0.35
C GLN A 86 -12.50 3.17 -1.69
N ALA A 87 -11.18 3.02 -1.67
CA ALA A 87 -10.34 2.89 -2.84
C ALA A 87 -10.36 1.47 -3.42
N LEU A 88 -10.31 0.47 -2.55
CA LEU A 88 -10.33 -0.94 -2.90
C LEU A 88 -11.35 -1.69 -2.04
N GLU A 89 -12.04 -2.65 -2.66
CA GLU A 89 -13.08 -3.44 -2.00
C GLU A 89 -12.51 -4.28 -0.86
N GLU A 90 -11.28 -4.79 -1.02
CA GLU A 90 -10.55 -5.57 -0.02
C GLU A 90 -10.27 -4.79 1.27
N PHE A 91 -10.33 -3.46 1.21
CA PHE A 91 -10.15 -2.58 2.37
C PHE A 91 -11.46 -1.98 2.87
N ALA A 92 -12.59 -2.28 2.24
CA ALA A 92 -13.89 -1.77 2.67
C ALA A 92 -14.21 -2.23 4.10
N ILE A 93 -14.93 -1.37 4.85
CA ILE A 93 -15.33 -1.69 6.22
C ILE A 93 -16.23 -2.94 6.20
N GLY A 94 -15.83 -3.98 6.92
CA GLY A 94 -16.57 -5.24 6.99
C GLY A 94 -16.22 -6.29 5.93
N ARG A 95 -15.19 -6.04 5.12
CA ARG A 95 -14.57 -7.05 4.25
C ARG A 95 -13.42 -7.78 4.95
#